data_AF-A0A355CC34-F1
#
_entry.id   AF-A0A355CC34-F1
#
_cell.length_a   1.000
_cell.length_b   1.000
_cell.length_c   1.000
_cell.angle_alpha   90.00
_cell.angle_beta   90.00
_cell.angle_gamma   90.00
#
_symmetry.space_group_name_H-M   'P 1'
#
loop_
_entity.id
_entity.type
_entity.pdbx_description
1 polymer ?
#
loop_
_entity_poly.entity_id
_entity_poly.type
_entity_poly.pdbx_seq_one_letter_code
_entity_poly.pdbx_strand_id
1 'polypeptide(L)'
;SDPNRGSIAATYATAIIAGFQREQTDLIQIPFQIQTENRMIYNPLMKSSYMFVPGIMGLVLMIICTIMTSVSIVREKERGTMEVLLASPLKQGTMIFAKTIPYMVISFIDFVIILLLSYFVLDVPVNGSLLLLFFVAILYITLTLSYGLTVSTLVDKQVNAVIFSAITAMIPVLMLSGMIFPVDNMPGALQALSAIVPARWFIE
;
A
#
# COMPACT_ATOMS: atom_id res chain seq x y z
N SER A 1 6.33 -12.80 8.80
CA SER A 1 6.69 -13.68 9.94
C SER A 1 6.22 -13.05 11.23
N ASP A 2 5.29 -13.69 11.93
CA ASP A 2 4.63 -13.12 13.12
C ASP A 2 5.62 -12.98 14.30
N PRO A 3 5.97 -11.77 14.75
CA PRO A 3 6.90 -11.58 15.87
C PRO A 3 6.40 -12.19 17.17
N ASN A 4 5.07 -12.25 17.34
CA ASN A 4 4.45 -12.85 18.52
C ASN A 4 4.64 -14.38 18.55
N ARG A 5 4.46 -15.05 17.40
CA ARG A 5 4.73 -16.49 17.28
C ARG A 5 6.21 -16.82 17.50
N GLY A 6 7.12 -15.99 16.98
CA GLY A 6 8.55 -16.13 17.23
C GLY A 6 8.93 -15.98 18.71
N SER A 7 8.34 -14.99 19.39
CA SER A 7 8.55 -14.77 20.83
C SER A 7 8.03 -15.94 21.68
N ILE A 8 6.84 -16.44 21.36
CA ILE A 8 6.23 -17.59 22.04
C ILE A 8 7.12 -18.83 21.85
N ALA A 9 7.56 -19.11 20.62
CA ALA A 9 8.43 -20.26 20.34
C ALA A 9 9.79 -20.16 21.05
N ALA A 10 10.41 -18.97 21.07
CA ALA A 10 11.66 -18.73 21.82
C ALA A 10 11.48 -18.93 23.33
N THR A 11 10.33 -18.50 23.88
CA THR A 11 10.00 -18.70 25.30
C THR A 11 9.86 -20.18 25.64
N TYR A 12 9.15 -20.96 24.81
CA TYR A 12 9.03 -22.41 25.00
C TYR A 12 10.39 -23.13 24.86
N ALA A 13 11.19 -22.78 23.86
CA ALA A 13 12.51 -23.36 23.67
C ALA A 13 13.42 -23.10 24.88
N THR A 14 13.41 -21.87 25.40
CA THR A 14 14.19 -21.50 26.60
C THR A 14 13.71 -22.25 27.83
N ALA A 15 12.40 -22.44 27.99
CA ALA A 15 11.82 -23.22 29.10
C ALA A 15 12.21 -24.71 29.03
N ILE A 16 12.20 -25.32 27.84
CA ILE A 16 12.63 -26.72 27.64
C ILE A 16 14.12 -26.88 27.94
N ILE A 17 14.96 -25.97 27.45
CA ILE A 17 16.42 -25.99 27.71
C ILE A 17 16.68 -25.84 29.21
N ALA A 18 15.99 -24.92 29.89
CA ALA A 18 16.13 -24.72 31.34
C ALA A 18 15.63 -25.93 32.15
N GLY A 19 14.58 -26.61 31.68
CA GLY A 19 14.07 -27.85 32.27
C GLY A 19 15.08 -28.99 32.16
N PHE A 20 15.63 -29.21 30.95
CA PHE A 20 16.66 -30.23 30.70
C PHE A 20 17.95 -29.96 31.49
N GLN A 21 18.36 -28.69 31.59
CA GLN A 21 19.50 -28.31 32.42
C GLN A 21 19.25 -28.65 33.89
N ARG A 22 18.07 -28.35 34.46
CA ARG A 22 17.75 -28.69 35.86
C ARG A 22 17.77 -30.19 36.12
N GLU A 23 17.27 -30.99 35.20
CA GLU A 23 17.25 -32.46 35.32
C GLU A 23 18.66 -33.07 35.24
N GLN A 24 19.58 -32.41 34.52
CA GLN A 24 20.98 -32.84 34.37
C GLN A 24 21.94 -32.23 35.43
N THR A 25 21.48 -31.23 36.19
CA THR A 25 22.31 -30.42 37.14
C THR A 25 22.72 -31.19 38.40
N ASP A 26 22.20 -32.39 38.66
CA ASP A 26 22.69 -33.18 39.81
C ASP A 26 24.14 -33.68 39.64
N LEU A 27 24.77 -33.56 38.46
CA LEU A 27 26.13 -34.09 38.25
C LEU A 27 27.14 -33.17 37.53
N ILE A 28 26.75 -32.13 36.76
CA ILE A 28 27.73 -31.30 36.00
C ILE A 28 27.25 -29.84 35.88
N GLN A 29 27.99 -28.88 36.45
CA GLN A 29 27.81 -27.46 36.15
C GLN A 29 28.38 -27.17 34.75
N ILE A 30 27.49 -26.92 33.79
CA ILE A 30 27.88 -26.52 32.43
C ILE A 30 28.00 -24.98 32.41
N PRO A 31 29.16 -24.38 32.12
CA PRO A 31 29.38 -22.94 32.27
C PRO A 31 28.79 -22.07 31.14
N PHE A 32 27.90 -22.61 30.30
CA PHE A 32 27.34 -21.88 29.15
C PHE A 32 25.81 -21.90 29.18
N GLN A 33 25.22 -20.71 29.12
CA GLN A 33 23.77 -20.52 28.98
C GLN A 33 23.46 -20.18 27.51
N ILE A 34 22.64 -21.00 26.85
CA ILE A 34 22.15 -20.69 25.51
C ILE A 34 21.04 -19.65 25.65
N GLN A 35 21.32 -18.40 25.28
CA GLN A 35 20.32 -17.34 25.22
C GLN A 35 19.67 -17.35 23.84
N THR A 36 18.36 -17.56 23.78
CA THR A 36 17.62 -17.47 22.52
C THR A 36 17.24 -16.01 22.28
N GLU A 37 17.71 -15.43 21.18
CA GLU A 37 17.32 -14.09 20.76
C GLU A 37 16.31 -14.17 19.61
N ASN A 38 15.13 -13.58 19.78
CA ASN A 38 14.17 -13.42 18.70
C ASN A 38 14.56 -12.19 17.88
N ARG A 39 15.13 -12.40 16.68
CA ARG A 39 15.51 -11.32 15.76
C ARG A 39 14.57 -11.25 14.58
N MET A 40 13.99 -10.08 14.31
CA MET A 40 13.19 -9.86 13.11
C MET A 40 14.08 -9.86 11.86
N ILE A 41 13.73 -10.68 10.87
CA ILE A 41 14.47 -10.82 9.60
C ILE A 41 14.33 -9.54 8.75
N TYR A 42 13.13 -8.97 8.72
CA TYR A 42 12.81 -7.70 8.07
C TYR A 42 12.62 -6.64 9.16
N ASN A 43 13.49 -5.62 9.20
CA ASN A 43 13.50 -4.51 10.16
C ASN A 43 13.83 -4.83 11.65
N PRO A 44 15.03 -5.37 11.96
CA PRO A 44 15.46 -5.62 13.34
C PRO A 44 15.61 -4.35 14.19
N LEU A 45 15.73 -3.18 13.56
CA LEU A 45 15.84 -1.87 14.23
C LEU A 45 14.48 -1.19 14.45
N MET A 46 13.37 -1.84 14.04
CA MET A 46 12.01 -1.28 14.14
C MET A 46 11.91 0.15 13.61
N LYS A 47 12.66 0.47 12.54
CA LYS A 47 12.58 1.78 11.89
C LYS A 47 11.22 1.94 11.24
N SER A 48 10.40 2.85 11.76
CA SER A 48 9.07 3.15 11.23
C SER A 48 9.11 3.50 9.74
N SER A 49 10.17 4.17 9.27
CA SER A 49 10.31 4.56 7.86
C SER A 49 10.17 3.39 6.88
N TYR A 50 10.63 2.18 7.22
CA TYR A 50 10.56 1.04 6.30
C TYR A 50 9.16 0.46 6.13
N MET A 51 8.25 0.70 7.07
CA MET A 51 6.85 0.28 6.97
C MET A 51 5.97 1.40 6.44
N PHE A 52 6.19 2.64 6.90
CA PHE A 52 5.32 3.76 6.56
C PHE A 52 5.58 4.33 5.16
N VAL A 53 6.83 4.36 4.68
CA VAL A 53 7.14 5.05 3.43
C VAL A 53 6.50 4.39 2.20
N PRO A 54 6.62 3.06 1.98
CA PRO A 54 5.93 2.39 0.87
C PRO A 54 4.41 2.53 0.95
N GLY A 55 3.85 2.47 2.16
CA GLY A 55 2.41 2.64 2.35
C GLY A 55 1.94 4.06 2.06
N ILE A 56 2.66 5.08 2.52
CA ILE A 56 2.33 6.48 2.23
C ILE A 56 2.46 6.74 0.73
N MET A 57 3.46 6.16 0.08
CA MET A 57 3.60 6.21 -1.37
C MET A 57 2.36 5.66 -2.09
N GLY A 58 1.89 4.46 -1.71
CA GLY A 58 0.66 3.90 -2.26
C GLY A 58 -0.58 4.77 -2.01
N LEU A 59 -0.71 5.34 -0.79
CA LEU A 59 -1.80 6.22 -0.41
C LEU A 59 -1.81 7.53 -1.21
N VAL A 60 -0.67 8.19 -1.33
CA VAL A 60 -0.51 9.46 -2.06
C VAL A 60 -0.87 9.24 -3.53
N LEU A 61 -0.30 8.20 -4.15
CA LEU A 61 -0.60 7.85 -5.54
C LEU A 61 -2.09 7.58 -5.73
N MET A 62 -2.73 6.81 -4.84
CA MET A 62 -4.16 6.51 -4.97
C MET A 62 -5.01 7.77 -4.84
N ILE A 63 -4.74 8.64 -3.87
CA ILE A 63 -5.50 9.88 -3.66
C ILE A 63 -5.33 10.82 -4.85
N ILE A 64 -4.09 11.10 -5.27
CA ILE A 64 -3.80 12.03 -6.36
C ILE A 64 -4.40 11.50 -7.68
N CYS A 65 -4.15 10.23 -8.03
CA CYS A 65 -4.67 9.65 -9.28
C CYS A 65 -6.20 9.65 -9.30
N THR A 66 -6.84 9.26 -8.19
CA THR A 66 -8.30 9.21 -8.09
C THR A 66 -8.91 10.60 -8.23
N ILE A 67 -8.38 11.59 -7.50
CA ILE A 67 -8.88 12.98 -7.53
C ILE A 67 -8.67 13.60 -8.91
N MET A 68 -7.47 13.53 -9.47
CA MET A 68 -7.18 14.16 -10.77
C MET A 68 -8.10 13.62 -11.86
N THR A 69 -8.31 12.31 -11.89
CA THR A 69 -9.12 11.64 -12.90
C THR A 69 -10.61 11.91 -12.69
N SER A 70 -11.10 11.85 -11.44
CA SER A 70 -12.51 12.08 -11.14
C SER A 70 -12.91 13.52 -11.43
N VAL A 71 -12.12 14.50 -10.97
CA VAL A 71 -12.35 15.93 -11.19
C VAL A 71 -12.28 16.25 -12.69
N SER A 72 -11.40 15.60 -13.44
CA SER A 72 -11.27 15.85 -14.88
C SER A 72 -12.56 15.58 -15.65
N ILE A 73 -13.25 14.48 -15.35
CA ILE A 73 -14.52 14.12 -15.99
C ILE A 73 -15.66 14.94 -15.40
N VAL A 74 -15.70 15.12 -14.08
CA VAL A 74 -16.77 15.89 -13.41
C VAL A 74 -16.76 17.35 -13.84
N ARG A 75 -15.58 17.93 -14.09
CA ARG A 75 -15.47 19.29 -14.64
C ARG A 75 -16.12 19.43 -16.02
N GLU A 76 -16.10 18.39 -16.86
CA GLU A 76 -16.76 18.41 -18.16
C GLU A 76 -18.28 18.24 -18.04
N LYS A 77 -18.73 17.45 -17.07
CA LYS A 77 -20.15 17.34 -16.72
C LYS A 77 -20.70 18.67 -16.21
N GLU A 78 -20.02 19.26 -15.24
CA GLU A 78 -20.43 20.52 -14.59
C GLU A 78 -20.46 21.70 -15.56
N ARG A 79 -19.59 21.71 -16.57
CA ARG A 79 -19.56 22.75 -17.62
C ARG A 79 -20.56 22.52 -18.76
N GLY A 80 -21.30 21.42 -18.75
CA GLY A 80 -22.21 21.04 -19.84
C GLY A 80 -21.51 20.64 -21.15
N THR A 81 -20.17 20.65 -21.18
CA THR A 81 -19.39 20.25 -22.37
C THR A 81 -19.49 18.75 -22.63
N MET A 82 -19.91 17.96 -21.63
CA MET A 82 -20.12 16.52 -21.79
C MET A 82 -21.15 16.22 -22.89
N GLU A 83 -22.25 16.98 -22.99
CA GLU A 83 -23.27 16.74 -24.02
C GLU A 83 -22.76 17.04 -25.43
N VAL A 84 -21.97 18.10 -25.58
CA VAL A 84 -21.32 18.47 -26.85
C VAL A 84 -20.29 17.40 -27.26
N LEU A 85 -19.57 16.85 -26.29
CA LEU A 85 -18.62 15.75 -26.49
C LEU A 85 -19.33 14.45 -26.91
N LEU A 86 -20.48 14.14 -26.30
CA LEU A 86 -21.31 12.98 -26.63
C LEU A 86 -21.99 13.09 -28.00
N ALA A 87 -22.26 14.31 -28.48
CA ALA A 87 -22.83 14.58 -29.79
C ALA A 87 -21.79 14.59 -30.94
N SER A 88 -20.49 14.58 -30.61
CA SER A 88 -19.42 14.49 -31.60
C SER A 88 -19.34 13.08 -32.20
N PRO A 89 -18.83 12.90 -33.43
CA PRO A 89 -18.68 11.58 -34.06
C PRO A 89 -17.60 10.70 -33.41
N LEU A 90 -17.04 11.10 -32.27
CA LEU A 90 -16.00 10.38 -31.54
C LEU A 90 -16.62 9.32 -30.62
N LYS A 91 -15.99 8.13 -30.56
CA LYS A 91 -16.38 7.09 -29.60
C LYS A 91 -16.07 7.56 -28.17
N GLN A 92 -17.06 7.49 -27.28
CA GLN A 92 -16.98 7.91 -25.88
C GLN A 92 -15.80 7.25 -25.14
N GLY A 93 -15.57 5.95 -25.35
CA GLY A 93 -14.44 5.23 -24.75
C GLY A 93 -13.08 5.77 -25.20
N THR A 94 -12.94 6.13 -26.48
CA THR A 94 -11.68 6.67 -27.03
C THR A 94 -11.35 8.04 -26.44
N MET A 95 -12.36 8.87 -26.17
CA MET A 95 -12.18 10.17 -25.52
C MET A 95 -11.69 10.02 -24.08
N ILE A 96 -12.28 9.11 -23.31
CA ILE A 96 -11.85 8.83 -21.94
C ILE A 96 -10.41 8.30 -21.95
N PHE A 97 -10.09 7.33 -22.81
CA PHE A 97 -8.73 6.79 -22.94
C PHE A 97 -7.70 7.86 -23.34
N ALA A 98 -8.03 8.72 -24.31
CA ALA A 98 -7.15 9.80 -24.74
C ALA A 98 -6.85 10.78 -23.60
N LYS A 99 -7.81 10.96 -22.67
CA LYS A 99 -7.66 11.81 -21.48
C LYS A 99 -6.94 11.11 -20.34
N THR A 100 -7.07 9.80 -20.19
CA THR A 100 -6.38 9.03 -19.14
C THR A 100 -4.86 8.96 -19.36
N ILE A 101 -4.40 8.92 -20.62
CA ILE A 101 -2.96 8.86 -20.95
C ILE A 101 -2.15 10.02 -20.34
N PRO A 102 -2.50 11.31 -20.49
CA PRO A 102 -1.72 12.38 -19.88
C PRO A 102 -1.75 12.31 -18.34
N TYR A 103 -2.85 11.87 -17.73
CA TYR A 103 -2.87 11.64 -16.27
C TYR A 103 -1.96 10.49 -15.85
N MET A 104 -1.90 9.41 -16.62
CA MET A 104 -0.97 8.31 -16.38
C MET A 104 0.49 8.77 -16.40
N VAL A 105 0.85 9.67 -17.32
CA VAL A 105 2.21 10.28 -17.36
C VAL A 105 2.47 11.12 -16.12
N ILE A 106 1.51 11.95 -15.70
CA ILE A 106 1.65 12.78 -14.48
C ILE A 106 1.81 11.90 -13.24
N SER A 107 0.99 10.86 -13.10
CA SER A 107 1.08 9.88 -12.01
C SER A 107 2.40 9.12 -12.00
N PHE A 108 2.96 8.83 -13.18
CA PHE A 108 4.26 8.20 -13.28
C PHE A 108 5.40 9.13 -12.84
N ILE A 109 5.31 10.42 -13.19
CA ILE A 109 6.25 11.43 -12.71
C ILE A 109 6.16 11.54 -11.17
N ASP A 110 4.95 11.59 -10.61
CA ASP A 110 4.73 11.63 -9.16
C ASP A 110 5.33 10.40 -8.45
N PHE A 111 5.12 9.20 -9.01
CA PHE A 111 5.73 7.97 -8.54
C PHE A 111 7.27 8.06 -8.50
N VAL A 112 7.90 8.55 -9.58
CA VAL A 112 9.36 8.72 -9.64
C VAL A 112 9.84 9.73 -8.60
N ILE A 113 9.13 10.84 -8.41
CA ILE A 113 9.47 11.84 -7.40
C ILE A 113 9.43 11.23 -5.99
N ILE A 114 8.36 10.51 -5.66
CA ILE A 114 8.22 9.87 -4.34
C ILE A 114 9.29 8.82 -4.13
N LEU A 115 9.63 8.03 -5.16
CA LEU A 115 10.69 7.03 -5.10
C LEU A 115 12.06 7.68 -4.84
N LEU A 116 12.39 8.77 -5.55
CA LEU A 116 13.63 9.51 -5.34
C LEU A 116 13.70 10.10 -3.93
N LEU A 117 12.59 10.66 -3.43
CA LEU A 117 12.53 11.24 -2.10
C LEU A 117 12.67 10.15 -1.01
N SER A 118 12.04 9.00 -1.22
CA SER A 118 12.19 7.82 -0.36
C SER A 118 13.64 7.34 -0.25
N TYR A 119 14.37 7.33 -1.37
CA TYR A 119 15.75 6.86 -1.39
C TYR A 119 16.75 7.91 -0.87
N PHE A 120 16.68 9.15 -1.38
CA PHE A 120 17.69 10.18 -1.10
C PHE A 120 17.46 10.96 0.20
N VAL A 121 16.21 11.10 0.66
CA VAL A 121 15.88 11.90 1.85
C VAL A 121 15.61 11.02 3.07
N LEU A 122 14.98 9.87 2.86
CA LEU A 122 14.49 8.99 3.93
C LEU A 122 15.37 7.74 4.13
N ASP A 123 16.44 7.59 3.35
CA ASP A 123 17.39 6.45 3.39
C ASP A 123 16.67 5.08 3.40
N VAL A 124 15.57 4.97 2.65
CA VAL A 124 14.85 3.71 2.51
C VAL A 124 15.52 2.87 1.42
N PRO A 125 16.10 1.71 1.77
CA PRO A 125 16.81 0.89 0.81
C PRO A 125 15.81 0.24 -0.16
N VAL A 126 15.98 0.52 -1.46
CA VAL A 126 15.24 -0.16 -2.52
C VAL A 126 15.95 -1.48 -2.83
N ASN A 127 15.60 -2.52 -2.08
CA ASN A 127 16.15 -3.86 -2.27
C ASN A 127 15.32 -4.63 -3.32
N GLY A 128 15.93 -5.04 -4.43
CA GLY A 128 15.29 -5.84 -5.47
C GLY A 128 15.47 -5.28 -6.89
N SER A 129 14.60 -5.70 -7.82
CA SER A 129 14.62 -5.22 -9.20
C SER A 129 13.77 -3.96 -9.36
N LEU A 130 14.41 -2.84 -9.70
CA LEU A 130 13.74 -1.59 -10.05
C LEU A 130 12.71 -1.78 -11.17
N LEU A 131 12.99 -2.67 -12.11
CA LEU A 131 12.13 -2.90 -13.27
C LEU A 131 10.79 -3.56 -12.86
N LEU A 132 10.82 -4.48 -11.89
CA LEU A 132 9.59 -5.05 -11.31
C LEU A 132 8.77 -3.98 -10.58
N LEU A 133 9.44 -3.13 -9.82
CA LEU A 133 8.80 -2.02 -9.11
C LEU A 133 8.12 -1.04 -10.07
N PHE A 134 8.75 -0.72 -11.21
CA PHE A 134 8.10 0.07 -12.27
C PHE A 134 6.88 -0.63 -12.89
N PHE A 135 6.96 -1.94 -13.12
CA PHE A 135 5.84 -2.69 -13.68
C PHE A 135 4.63 -2.73 -12.74
N VAL A 136 4.86 -3.01 -11.46
CA VAL A 136 3.82 -2.95 -10.42
C VAL A 136 3.25 -1.55 -10.30
N ALA A 137 4.09 -0.51 -10.35
CA ALA A 137 3.63 0.87 -10.30
C ALA A 137 2.73 1.24 -11.48
N ILE A 138 3.07 0.81 -12.70
CA ILE A 138 2.23 1.04 -13.88
C ILE A 138 0.85 0.37 -13.71
N LEU A 139 0.82 -0.88 -13.24
CA LEU A 139 -0.44 -1.58 -12.95
C LEU A 139 -1.25 -0.86 -11.87
N TYR A 140 -0.58 -0.41 -10.79
CA TYR A 140 -1.20 0.32 -9.70
C TYR A 140 -1.79 1.66 -10.16
N ILE A 141 -1.04 2.43 -10.95
CA ILE A 141 -1.50 3.69 -11.55
C ILE A 141 -2.72 3.42 -12.45
N THR A 142 -2.68 2.40 -13.29
CA THR A 142 -3.79 2.05 -14.19
C THR A 142 -5.07 1.69 -13.41
N LEU A 143 -4.92 0.96 -12.31
CA LEU A 143 -6.02 0.56 -11.44
C LEU A 143 -6.62 1.75 -10.68
N THR A 144 -5.78 2.64 -10.14
CA THR A 144 -6.24 3.84 -9.40
C THR A 144 -6.86 4.89 -10.32
N LEU A 145 -6.36 5.06 -11.55
CA LEU A 145 -7.00 5.86 -12.60
C LEU A 145 -8.39 5.32 -12.93
N SER A 146 -8.52 4.00 -13.13
CA SER A 146 -9.80 3.34 -13.42
C SER A 146 -10.80 3.48 -12.26
N TYR A 147 -10.30 3.42 -11.03
CA TYR A 147 -11.09 3.71 -9.85
C TYR A 147 -11.58 5.17 -9.81
N GLY A 148 -10.72 6.15 -10.13
CA GLY A 148 -11.10 7.55 -10.27
C GLY A 148 -12.17 7.80 -11.34
N LEU A 149 -12.11 7.09 -12.46
CA LEU A 149 -13.15 7.13 -13.49
C LEU A 149 -14.49 6.61 -12.95
N THR A 150 -14.48 5.50 -12.20
CA THR A 150 -15.70 4.97 -11.55
C THR A 150 -16.27 5.96 -10.54
N VAL A 151 -15.42 6.64 -9.75
CA VAL A 151 -15.88 7.69 -8.84
C VAL A 151 -16.54 8.85 -9.61
N SER A 152 -16.01 9.22 -10.77
CA SER A 152 -16.56 10.30 -11.60
C SER A 152 -17.99 10.02 -12.09
N THR A 153 -18.42 8.76 -12.16
CA THR A 153 -19.79 8.43 -12.56
C THR A 153 -20.81 8.65 -11.44
N LEU A 154 -20.36 8.68 -10.18
CA LEU A 154 -21.22 8.81 -9.00
C LEU A 154 -21.43 10.26 -8.53
N VAL A 155 -20.70 11.22 -9.12
CA VAL A 155 -20.64 12.60 -8.63
C VAL A 155 -20.73 13.60 -9.78
N ASP A 156 -21.44 14.73 -9.55
CA ASP A 156 -21.70 15.74 -10.59
C ASP A 156 -21.00 17.10 -10.35
N LYS A 157 -20.52 17.38 -9.13
CA LYS A 157 -19.82 18.63 -8.79
C LYS A 157 -18.35 18.39 -8.47
N GLN A 158 -17.45 19.26 -8.93
CA GLN A 158 -16.01 19.11 -8.71
C GLN A 158 -15.64 19.00 -7.22
N VAL A 159 -16.23 19.84 -6.37
CA VAL A 159 -15.96 19.81 -4.91
C VAL A 159 -16.36 18.47 -4.30
N ASN A 160 -17.52 17.94 -4.70
CA ASN A 160 -17.98 16.64 -4.24
C ASN A 160 -17.07 15.52 -4.75
N ALA A 161 -16.55 15.64 -5.98
CA ALA A 161 -15.66 14.64 -6.56
C ALA A 161 -14.35 14.54 -5.77
N VAL A 162 -13.78 15.68 -5.36
CA VAL A 162 -12.59 15.72 -4.49
C VAL A 162 -12.87 15.06 -3.14
N ILE A 163 -13.94 15.46 -2.45
CA ILE A 163 -14.26 14.95 -1.10
C ILE A 163 -14.56 13.44 -1.16
N PHE A 164 -15.39 13.01 -2.10
CA PHE A 164 -15.76 11.61 -2.25
C PHE A 164 -14.54 10.76 -2.62
N SER A 165 -13.75 11.18 -3.61
CA SER A 165 -12.51 10.48 -3.99
C SER A 165 -11.55 10.36 -2.82
N ALA A 166 -11.34 11.44 -2.05
CA ALA A 166 -10.45 11.45 -0.91
C ALA A 166 -10.92 10.46 0.17
N ILE A 167 -12.19 10.51 0.57
CA ILE A 167 -12.73 9.63 1.62
C ILE A 167 -12.70 8.17 1.19
N THR A 168 -13.19 7.86 -0.02
CA THR A 168 -13.30 6.47 -0.49
C THR A 168 -11.94 5.87 -0.85
N ALA A 169 -10.95 6.67 -1.21
CA ALA A 169 -9.57 6.20 -1.37
C ALA A 169 -8.83 6.06 -0.02
N MET A 170 -8.92 7.07 0.84
CA MET A 170 -8.11 7.15 2.06
C MET A 170 -8.53 6.11 3.11
N ILE A 171 -9.83 5.94 3.37
CA ILE A 171 -10.30 5.06 4.45
C ILE A 171 -9.89 3.60 4.20
N PRO A 172 -10.14 3.00 3.02
CA PRO A 172 -9.74 1.61 2.77
C PRO A 172 -8.23 1.45 2.79
N VAL A 173 -7.47 2.41 2.27
CA VAL A 173 -6.00 2.31 2.26
C VAL A 173 -5.43 2.36 3.67
N LEU A 174 -5.86 3.30 4.50
CA LEU A 174 -5.34 3.40 5.87
C LEU A 174 -5.71 2.19 6.73
N MET A 175 -6.94 1.68 6.57
CA MET A 175 -7.45 0.59 7.41
C MET A 175 -7.03 -0.80 6.92
N LEU A 176 -6.93 -1.02 5.61
CA LEU A 176 -6.81 -2.35 5.01
C LEU A 176 -5.50 -2.59 4.24
N SER A 177 -4.66 -1.59 3.99
CA SER A 177 -3.42 -1.78 3.21
C SER A 177 -2.31 -2.53 3.93
N GLY A 178 -2.43 -2.73 5.25
CA GLY A 178 -1.38 -3.35 6.06
C GLY A 178 -0.37 -2.38 6.68
N MET A 179 -0.42 -1.08 6.35
CA MET A 179 0.56 -0.10 6.85
C MET A 179 0.43 0.17 8.37
N ILE A 180 -0.80 0.32 8.87
CA ILE A 180 -1.09 0.66 10.28
C ILE A 180 -1.27 -0.62 11.09
N PHE A 181 -2.07 -1.54 10.55
CA PHE A 181 -2.38 -2.82 11.16
C PHE A 181 -1.95 -3.94 10.21
N PRO A 182 -1.06 -4.85 10.64
CA PRO A 182 -0.69 -6.01 9.83
C PRO A 182 -1.93 -6.78 9.38
N VAL A 183 -1.99 -7.12 8.09
CA VAL A 183 -3.15 -7.81 7.50
C VAL A 183 -3.39 -9.18 8.15
N ASP A 184 -2.32 -9.82 8.62
CA ASP A 184 -2.36 -11.11 9.34
C ASP A 184 -3.11 -11.04 10.68
N ASN A 185 -3.23 -9.85 11.28
CA ASN A 185 -3.92 -9.65 12.55
C ASN A 185 -5.42 -9.33 12.38
N MET A 186 -5.91 -9.25 11.15
CA MET A 186 -7.32 -8.94 10.86
C MET A 186 -8.19 -10.21 10.92
N PRO A 187 -9.45 -10.11 11.40
CA PRO A 187 -10.45 -11.18 11.23
C PRO A 187 -10.58 -11.60 9.77
N GLY A 188 -10.81 -12.89 9.49
CA GLY A 188 -10.78 -13.43 8.12
C GLY A 188 -11.67 -12.70 7.10
N ALA A 189 -12.80 -12.14 7.53
CA ALA A 189 -13.65 -11.31 6.67
C ALA A 189 -12.97 -10.00 6.21
N LEU A 190 -12.23 -9.34 7.10
CA LEU A 190 -11.47 -8.13 6.78
C LEU A 190 -10.23 -8.45 5.96
N GLN A 191 -9.63 -9.63 6.15
CA GLN A 191 -8.52 -10.12 5.33
C GLN A 191 -8.94 -10.37 3.87
N ALA A 192 -10.17 -10.83 3.65
CA ALA A 192 -10.75 -10.96 2.32
C ALA A 192 -11.06 -9.60 1.68
N LEU A 193 -11.60 -8.65 2.45
CA LEU A 193 -11.86 -7.29 1.97
C LEU A 193 -10.57 -6.52 1.64
N SER A 194 -9.51 -6.72 2.41
CA SER A 194 -8.22 -6.07 2.16
C SER A 194 -7.57 -6.52 0.86
N ALA A 195 -7.87 -7.74 0.38
CA ALA A 195 -7.37 -8.23 -0.91
C ALA A 195 -7.92 -7.43 -2.11
N ILE A 196 -9.05 -6.73 -1.95
CA ILE A 196 -9.63 -5.88 -2.98
C ILE A 196 -8.90 -4.53 -3.04
N VAL A 197 -8.28 -4.09 -1.94
CA VAL A 197 -7.63 -2.79 -1.85
C VAL A 197 -6.30 -2.81 -2.60
N PRO A 198 -6.15 -2.03 -3.69
CA PRO A 198 -4.93 -2.04 -4.50
C PRO A 198 -3.66 -1.75 -3.70
N ALA A 199 -3.77 -0.86 -2.71
CA ALA A 199 -2.64 -0.41 -1.92
C ALA A 199 -2.00 -1.53 -1.10
N ARG A 200 -2.74 -2.60 -0.75
CA ARG A 200 -2.18 -3.76 -0.07
C ARG A 200 -1.07 -4.41 -0.90
N TRP A 201 -1.37 -4.69 -2.16
CA TRP A 201 -0.46 -5.36 -3.10
C TRP A 201 0.71 -4.48 -3.56
N PHE A 202 0.62 -3.16 -3.36
CA PHE A 202 1.70 -2.24 -3.65
C PHE A 202 2.71 -2.17 -2.49
N ILE A 203 2.28 -2.48 -1.27
CA ILE A 203 3.09 -2.43 -0.04
C ILE A 203 3.75 -3.78 0.24
N GLU A 204 3.05 -4.88 0.00
CA GLU A 204 3.56 -6.26 0.08
C GLU A 204 4.56 -6.57 -1.03
#